data_AF-A0A7S3AFE1-F1
#
_entry.id   AF-A0A7S3AFE1-F1
#
_cell.length_a   1.000
_cell.length_b   1.000
_cell.length_c   1.000
_cell.angle_alpha   90.00
_cell.angle_beta   90.00
_cell.angle_gamma   90.00
#
_symmetry.space_group_name_H-M   'P 1'
#
loop_
_entity.id
_entity.type
_entity.pdbx_description
1 polymer ?
#
loop_
_entity_poly.entity_id
_entity_poly.type
_entity_poly.pdbx_seq_one_letter_code
_entity_poly.pdbx_strand_id
1 'polypeptide(L)'
;ATTQCQPWCKADGAHAAHCKMCKCKACNICGGDLTQSDFSPPPPPRRIKPRPPPQPLQCSSKEEEDSAYSLCEDWCLFEHSNFHCMHCKCRACPFCSPGAPPPPRRPPPPPSPPPPPYPPPPPSWPPGFEEGYTVPPDGRLQLKSKLMPVNGFGVTGSKDYEPDIRASSGLGSHEALLIGITLTAVVLLTLLLAGIMCYMSHTAAALARLSQQQDALESKPVLPRYQM
;
A
#
# COMPACT_ATOMS: atom_id res chain seq x y z
N ALA A 1 -30.57 -15.15 -7.45
CA ALA A 1 -30.41 -14.18 -6.35
C ALA A 1 -31.75 -13.49 -6.17
N THR A 2 -32.42 -13.72 -5.04
CA THR A 2 -33.57 -12.91 -4.64
C THR A 2 -33.05 -11.51 -4.36
N THR A 3 -33.40 -10.55 -5.20
CA THR A 3 -33.01 -9.15 -5.03
C THR A 3 -33.63 -8.66 -3.72
N GLN A 4 -32.86 -8.69 -2.63
CA GLN A 4 -33.33 -8.21 -1.34
C GLN A 4 -33.51 -6.70 -1.43
N CYS A 5 -34.77 -6.26 -1.42
CA CYS A 5 -35.12 -4.86 -1.29
C CYS A 5 -34.55 -4.31 0.01
N GLN A 6 -33.92 -3.15 -0.07
CA GLN A 6 -33.45 -2.47 1.13
C GLN A 6 -34.66 -2.05 1.98
N PRO A 7 -34.57 -2.12 3.32
CA PRO A 7 -35.71 -1.89 4.22
C PRO A 7 -36.26 -0.46 4.19
N TRP A 8 -35.55 0.47 3.53
CA TRP A 8 -35.98 1.86 3.33
C TRP A 8 -36.77 2.08 2.03
N CYS A 9 -36.92 1.09 1.15
CA CYS A 9 -37.84 1.15 0.01
C CYS A 9 -39.28 0.93 0.53
N LYS A 10 -39.89 1.96 1.14
CA LYS A 10 -41.21 1.89 1.78
C LYS A 10 -42.27 2.64 0.98
N ALA A 11 -43.50 2.16 1.02
CA ALA A 11 -44.64 2.81 0.36
C ALA A 11 -45.19 4.03 1.11
N ASP A 12 -44.36 5.00 1.46
CA ASP A 12 -44.86 6.24 2.06
C ASP A 12 -45.18 7.30 1.00
N GLY A 13 -45.80 8.42 1.39
CA GLY A 13 -46.17 9.50 0.48
C GLY A 13 -44.99 10.17 -0.26
N ALA A 14 -43.74 9.86 0.12
CA ALA A 14 -42.53 10.22 -0.62
C ALA A 14 -42.11 9.15 -1.65
N HIS A 15 -43.02 8.21 -1.96
CA HIS A 15 -42.88 7.05 -2.84
C HIS A 15 -42.14 7.36 -4.15
N ALA A 16 -42.47 8.48 -4.80
CA ALA A 16 -41.99 8.80 -6.12
C ALA A 16 -40.49 9.17 -6.17
N ALA A 17 -39.92 9.64 -5.06
CA ALA A 17 -38.54 10.14 -5.05
C ALA A 17 -37.53 8.97 -4.97
N HIS A 18 -37.79 7.97 -4.13
CA HIS A 18 -36.84 6.88 -3.89
C HIS A 18 -36.99 5.72 -4.87
N CYS A 19 -38.16 5.53 -5.50
CA CYS A 19 -38.31 4.52 -6.57
C CYS A 19 -37.53 4.83 -7.86
N LYS A 20 -37.02 6.05 -8.01
CA LYS A 20 -36.07 6.40 -9.09
C LYS A 20 -34.66 5.86 -8.83
N MET A 21 -34.34 5.48 -7.59
CA MET A 21 -33.03 4.92 -7.27
C MET A 21 -32.95 3.47 -7.74
N CYS A 22 -31.85 3.10 -8.41
CA CYS A 22 -31.62 1.75 -8.95
C CYS A 22 -31.80 0.63 -7.90
N LYS A 23 -31.60 0.93 -6.62
CA LYS A 23 -31.76 -0.04 -5.52
C LYS A 23 -33.21 -0.38 -5.17
N CYS A 24 -34.17 0.52 -5.44
CA CYS A 24 -35.59 0.29 -5.14
C CYS A 24 -36.43 -0.03 -6.39
N LYS A 25 -35.93 0.22 -7.60
CA LYS A 25 -36.67 0.06 -8.86
C LYS A 25 -37.15 -1.36 -9.15
N ALA A 26 -36.45 -2.37 -8.62
CA ALA A 26 -36.80 -3.79 -8.76
C ALA A 26 -37.74 -4.30 -7.65
N CYS A 27 -38.11 -3.43 -6.70
CA CYS A 27 -39.00 -3.80 -5.62
C CYS A 27 -40.46 -3.71 -6.08
N ASN A 28 -41.26 -4.70 -5.68
CA ASN A 28 -42.68 -4.76 -6.02
C ASN A 28 -43.45 -3.50 -5.59
N ILE A 29 -42.99 -2.87 -4.50
CA ILE A 29 -43.54 -1.64 -3.95
C ILE A 29 -43.43 -0.45 -4.92
N CYS A 30 -42.39 -0.43 -5.76
CA CYS A 30 -42.11 0.63 -6.74
C CYS A 30 -42.72 0.34 -8.12
N GLY A 31 -43.66 -0.61 -8.23
CA GLY A 31 -44.22 -1.01 -9.52
C GLY A 31 -43.23 -1.83 -10.38
N GLY A 32 -42.26 -2.47 -9.73
CA GLY A 32 -41.40 -3.47 -10.38
C GLY A 32 -42.18 -4.73 -10.68
N ASP A 33 -43.09 -4.65 -11.65
CA ASP A 33 -43.78 -5.82 -12.20
C ASP A 33 -42.72 -6.62 -12.96
N LEU A 34 -42.18 -7.65 -12.31
CA LEU A 34 -41.32 -8.64 -12.96
C LEU A 34 -42.18 -9.57 -13.82
N THR A 35 -43.06 -9.02 -14.66
CA THR A 35 -43.55 -9.77 -15.81
C THR A 35 -42.33 -10.09 -16.66
N GLN A 36 -41.92 -11.35 -16.53
CA GLN A 36 -40.70 -11.98 -17.00
C GLN A 36 -40.55 -11.98 -18.53
N SER A 37 -41.40 -11.26 -19.26
CA SER A 37 -41.59 -11.39 -20.71
C SER A 37 -40.84 -10.36 -21.56
N ASP A 38 -40.38 -9.23 -21.03
CA ASP A 38 -39.57 -8.24 -21.79
C ASP A 38 -38.09 -8.22 -21.38
N PHE A 39 -37.70 -9.06 -20.43
CA PHE A 39 -36.31 -9.47 -20.26
C PHE A 39 -36.08 -10.73 -21.10
N SER A 40 -36.10 -10.59 -22.44
CA SER A 40 -35.01 -11.25 -23.14
C SER A 40 -33.75 -10.65 -22.53
N PRO A 41 -32.94 -11.40 -21.77
CA PRO A 41 -31.69 -10.84 -21.30
C PRO A 41 -31.01 -10.24 -22.53
N PRO A 42 -30.44 -9.02 -22.46
CA PRO A 42 -29.54 -8.58 -23.52
C PRO A 42 -28.62 -9.77 -23.79
N PRO A 43 -28.43 -10.19 -25.06
CA PRO A 43 -27.63 -11.38 -25.35
C PRO A 43 -26.38 -11.28 -24.49
N PRO A 44 -26.08 -12.31 -23.67
CA PRO A 44 -25.05 -12.23 -22.64
C PRO A 44 -23.88 -11.53 -23.28
N PRO A 45 -23.42 -10.36 -22.76
CA PRO A 45 -22.54 -9.45 -23.47
C PRO A 45 -21.53 -10.34 -24.15
N ARG A 46 -21.64 -10.44 -25.50
CA ARG A 46 -20.97 -11.51 -26.28
C ARG A 46 -19.63 -11.63 -25.62
N ARG A 47 -19.27 -12.77 -25.00
CA ARG A 47 -17.99 -12.89 -24.29
C ARG A 47 -16.99 -12.26 -25.23
N ILE A 48 -16.60 -11.02 -24.94
CA ILE A 48 -15.60 -10.35 -25.72
C ILE A 48 -14.45 -11.13 -25.18
N LYS A 49 -14.09 -12.20 -25.90
CA LYS A 49 -12.94 -13.03 -25.61
C LYS A 49 -11.89 -12.00 -25.27
N PRO A 50 -11.47 -11.89 -23.98
CA PRO A 50 -10.72 -10.73 -23.50
C PRO A 50 -9.68 -10.49 -24.57
N ARG A 51 -9.77 -9.33 -25.25
CA ARG A 51 -8.88 -9.05 -26.35
C ARG A 51 -7.50 -9.36 -25.77
N PRO A 52 -6.74 -10.31 -26.36
CA PRO A 52 -5.46 -10.69 -25.81
C PRO A 52 -4.75 -9.41 -25.44
N PRO A 53 -4.24 -9.30 -24.20
CA PRO A 53 -3.64 -8.05 -23.72
C PRO A 53 -2.73 -7.56 -24.84
N PRO A 54 -2.95 -6.31 -25.33
CA PRO A 54 -2.20 -5.79 -26.47
C PRO A 54 -0.73 -6.10 -26.23
N GLN A 55 -0.09 -6.76 -27.21
CA GLN A 55 1.29 -7.20 -27.01
C GLN A 55 2.11 -5.98 -26.60
N PRO A 56 3.00 -6.11 -25.60
CA PRO A 56 3.74 -4.97 -25.08
C PRO A 56 4.50 -4.33 -26.24
N LEU A 57 4.17 -3.08 -26.57
CA LEU A 57 4.92 -2.35 -27.58
C LEU A 57 6.32 -2.12 -27.02
N GLN A 58 7.34 -2.41 -27.83
CA GLN A 58 8.71 -2.08 -27.46
C GLN A 58 8.81 -0.58 -27.20
N CYS A 59 9.47 -0.24 -26.11
CA CYS A 59 9.64 1.13 -25.65
C CYS A 59 11.10 1.32 -25.27
N SER A 60 11.68 2.45 -25.69
CA SER A 60 13.05 2.83 -25.34
C SER A 60 13.02 4.01 -24.38
N SER A 61 13.58 3.82 -23.19
CA SER A 61 13.81 4.87 -22.20
C SER A 61 15.31 5.00 -21.92
N LYS A 62 15.72 6.17 -21.43
CA LYS A 62 17.12 6.45 -21.08
C LYS A 62 17.45 6.10 -19.63
N GLU A 63 16.43 5.80 -18.82
CA GLU A 63 16.57 5.48 -17.40
C GLU A 63 16.94 3.99 -17.24
N GLU A 64 18.01 3.70 -16.51
CA GLU A 64 18.55 2.34 -16.34
C GLU A 64 17.56 1.36 -15.69
N GLU A 65 16.55 1.86 -14.98
CA GLU A 65 15.55 1.06 -14.28
C GLU A 65 14.19 0.99 -14.99
N ASP A 66 14.07 1.48 -16.22
CA ASP A 66 12.80 1.43 -16.95
C ASP A 66 12.59 0.07 -17.66
N SER A 67 11.35 -0.22 -18.02
CA SER A 67 11.01 -1.41 -18.79
C SER A 67 11.38 -1.23 -20.26
N ALA A 68 11.84 -2.30 -20.92
CA ALA A 68 11.98 -2.33 -22.39
C ALA A 68 10.63 -2.36 -23.14
N TYR A 69 9.52 -2.45 -22.39
CA TYR A 69 8.18 -2.61 -22.91
C TYR A 69 7.21 -1.62 -22.28
N SER A 70 6.24 -1.15 -23.06
CA SER A 70 5.15 -0.32 -22.56
C SER A 70 4.24 -1.12 -21.65
N LEU A 71 4.23 -0.78 -20.36
CA LEU A 71 3.38 -1.40 -19.35
C LEU A 71 2.50 -0.33 -18.67
N CYS A 72 1.56 -0.78 -17.84
CA CYS A 72 0.82 0.08 -16.93
C CYS A 72 0.88 -0.56 -15.53
N GLU A 73 1.93 -0.20 -14.79
CA GLU A 73 2.13 -0.63 -13.42
C GLU A 73 1.17 0.05 -12.45
N ASP A 74 0.95 -0.54 -11.27
CA ASP A 74 -0.01 -0.04 -10.28
C ASP A 74 0.37 1.33 -9.68
N TRP A 75 1.66 1.69 -9.73
CA TRP A 75 2.16 2.99 -9.27
C TRP A 75 2.00 4.11 -10.31
N CYS A 76 1.54 3.78 -11.52
CA CYS A 76 1.25 4.76 -12.56
C CYS A 76 -0.06 5.51 -12.22
N LEU A 77 0.08 6.61 -11.49
CA LEU A 77 -1.03 7.46 -11.08
C LEU A 77 -1.28 8.59 -12.08
N PHE A 78 -2.55 8.94 -12.27
CA PHE A 78 -2.96 9.99 -13.18
C PHE A 78 -2.40 11.37 -12.77
N GLU A 79 -2.35 11.64 -11.47
CA GLU A 79 -1.87 12.89 -10.86
C GLU A 79 -0.40 13.18 -11.20
N HIS A 80 0.37 12.13 -11.51
CA HIS A 80 1.80 12.19 -11.81
C HIS A 80 2.10 11.83 -13.27
N SER A 81 1.10 11.89 -14.15
CA SER A 81 1.24 11.58 -15.58
C SER A 81 2.37 12.36 -16.28
N ASN A 82 2.61 13.61 -15.90
CA ASN A 82 3.71 14.43 -16.44
C ASN A 82 5.10 13.82 -16.23
N PHE A 83 5.31 13.04 -15.16
CA PHE A 83 6.58 12.40 -14.85
C PHE A 83 6.56 10.91 -15.19
N HIS A 84 5.43 10.24 -14.99
CA HIS A 84 5.36 8.79 -15.18
C HIS A 84 5.21 8.39 -16.65
N CYS A 85 4.53 9.19 -17.49
CA CYS A 85 4.27 8.81 -18.89
C CYS A 85 5.52 8.81 -19.78
N MET A 86 6.61 9.43 -19.35
CA MET A 86 7.92 9.31 -20.02
C MET A 86 8.60 7.96 -19.74
N HIS A 87 8.19 7.25 -18.69
CA HIS A 87 8.66 5.91 -18.42
C HIS A 87 7.85 4.86 -19.17
N CYS A 88 8.54 3.89 -19.75
CA CYS A 88 7.96 2.76 -20.45
C CYS A 88 7.03 1.95 -19.54
N LYS A 89 7.34 1.84 -18.24
CA LYS A 89 6.48 1.19 -17.23
C LYS A 89 5.06 1.77 -17.08
N CYS A 90 4.83 3.01 -17.53
CA CYS A 90 3.51 3.66 -17.47
C CYS A 90 2.95 4.06 -18.83
N ARG A 91 3.72 3.92 -19.90
CA ARG A 91 3.35 4.41 -21.22
C ARG A 91 2.13 3.71 -21.83
N ALA A 92 1.82 2.49 -21.38
CA ALA A 92 0.61 1.77 -21.81
C ALA A 92 -0.64 2.16 -21.00
N CYS A 93 -0.52 3.00 -19.96
CA CYS A 93 -1.67 3.44 -19.21
C CYS A 93 -2.63 4.28 -20.07
N PRO A 94 -3.96 4.18 -19.87
CA PRO A 94 -4.94 4.89 -20.67
C PRO A 94 -4.75 6.42 -20.69
N PHE A 95 -4.24 6.98 -19.59
CA PHE A 95 -3.97 8.41 -19.45
C PHE A 95 -2.63 8.88 -20.06
N CYS A 96 -1.76 7.95 -20.49
CA CYS A 96 -0.48 8.27 -21.14
C CYS A 96 -0.53 8.16 -22.68
N SER A 97 -1.65 7.71 -23.25
CA SER A 97 -1.78 7.56 -24.71
C SER A 97 -1.85 8.93 -25.40
N PRO A 98 -0.99 9.20 -26.41
CA PRO A 98 -1.05 10.44 -27.17
C PRO A 98 -2.38 10.51 -27.92
N GLY A 99 -3.22 11.48 -27.57
CA GLY A 99 -4.58 11.63 -28.11
C GLY A 99 -5.69 11.17 -27.16
N ALA A 100 -5.37 10.68 -25.96
CA ALA A 100 -6.36 10.63 -24.90
C ALA A 100 -6.87 12.06 -24.64
N PRO A 101 -8.19 12.32 -24.66
CA PRO A 101 -8.70 13.62 -24.28
C PRO A 101 -8.17 13.95 -22.88
N PRO A 102 -7.78 15.22 -22.61
CA PRO A 102 -7.40 15.61 -21.26
C PRO A 102 -8.56 15.21 -20.36
N PRO A 103 -8.29 14.48 -19.27
CA PRO A 103 -9.37 14.02 -18.42
C PRO A 103 -10.12 15.23 -17.87
N PRO A 104 -11.40 15.04 -17.54
CA PRO A 104 -12.21 16.10 -16.98
C PRO A 104 -11.45 16.71 -15.80
N ARG A 105 -11.30 18.05 -15.80
CA ARG A 105 -10.73 18.77 -14.67
C ARG A 105 -11.45 18.28 -13.41
N ARG A 106 -10.69 17.86 -12.39
CA ARG A 106 -11.29 17.58 -11.09
C ARG A 106 -12.11 18.80 -10.70
N PRO A 107 -13.35 18.63 -10.20
CA PRO A 107 -14.05 19.72 -9.55
C PRO A 107 -13.10 20.37 -8.55
N PRO A 108 -13.11 21.71 -8.41
CA PRO A 108 -12.34 22.34 -7.35
C PRO A 108 -12.68 21.63 -6.04
N PRO A 109 -11.69 21.38 -5.18
CA PRO A 109 -11.96 20.79 -3.88
C PRO A 109 -13.05 21.62 -3.19
N PRO A 110 -14.00 20.97 -2.50
CA PRO A 110 -14.99 21.72 -1.75
C PRO A 110 -14.25 22.69 -0.81
N PRO A 111 -14.79 23.90 -0.57
CA PRO A 111 -14.19 24.82 0.38
C PRO A 111 -13.98 24.09 1.70
N SER A 112 -12.79 24.25 2.29
CA SER A 112 -12.50 23.67 3.61
C SER A 112 -13.62 24.07 4.57
N PRO A 113 -14.12 23.14 5.40
CA PRO A 113 -15.08 23.51 6.43
C PRO A 113 -14.47 24.61 7.31
N PRO A 114 -15.27 25.56 7.83
CA PRO A 114 -14.78 26.53 8.79
C PRO A 114 -14.12 25.78 9.96
N PRO A 115 -13.03 26.33 10.53
CA PRO A 115 -12.42 25.72 11.71
C PRO A 115 -13.49 25.57 12.79
N PRO A 116 -13.45 24.47 13.58
CA PRO A 116 -14.36 24.33 14.71
C PRO A 116 -14.21 25.53 15.65
N PRO A 117 -15.29 25.99 16.29
CA PRO A 117 -15.19 27.04 17.30
C PRO A 117 -14.18 26.62 18.36
N TYR A 118 -13.35 27.58 18.81
CA TYR A 118 -12.41 27.34 19.88
C TYR A 118 -13.17 26.80 21.12
N PRO A 119 -12.64 25.76 21.79
CA PRO A 119 -13.21 25.33 23.06
C PRO A 119 -13.19 26.51 24.04
N PRO A 120 -14.20 26.64 24.92
CA PRO A 120 -14.18 27.65 25.96
C PRO A 120 -12.92 27.49 26.83
N PRO A 121 -12.36 28.58 27.35
CA PRO A 121 -11.25 28.49 28.29
C PRO A 121 -11.66 27.60 29.47
N PRO A 122 -10.73 26.79 30.02
CA PRO A 122 -11.01 26.01 31.21
C PRO A 122 -11.47 26.95 32.34
N PRO A 123 -12.40 26.51 33.20
CA PRO A 123 -12.79 27.29 34.37
C PRO A 123 -11.57 27.63 35.19
N SER A 124 -11.48 28.89 35.63
CA SER A 124 -10.45 29.33 36.58
C SER A 124 -10.55 28.44 37.83
N TRP A 125 -9.46 27.72 38.12
CA TRP A 125 -9.38 26.90 39.32
C TRP A 125 -9.63 27.75 40.58
N PRO A 126 -10.32 27.22 41.60
CA PRO A 126 -10.49 27.92 42.85
C PRO A 126 -9.12 28.21 43.48
N PRO A 127 -8.94 29.37 44.13
CA PRO A 127 -7.70 29.69 44.84
C PRO A 127 -7.46 28.64 45.93
N GLY A 128 -6.34 27.93 45.84
CA GLY A 128 -5.93 26.89 46.81
C GLY A 128 -5.59 25.52 46.21
N PHE A 129 -5.75 25.31 44.91
CA PHE A 129 -5.27 24.09 44.24
C PHE A 129 -3.87 24.31 43.64
N GLU A 130 -2.85 24.38 44.50
CA GLU A 130 -1.45 24.24 44.07
C GLU A 130 -1.19 22.76 43.77
N GLU A 131 -1.43 22.35 42.53
CA GLU A 131 -1.00 21.04 42.06
C GLU A 131 0.50 21.12 41.75
N GLY A 132 1.31 20.94 42.80
CA GLY A 132 2.76 20.89 42.71
C GLY A 132 3.22 19.61 42.00
N TYR A 133 3.33 19.65 40.68
CA TYR A 133 4.06 18.62 39.94
C TYR A 133 5.56 18.94 40.04
N THR A 134 6.26 18.29 40.97
CA THR A 134 7.72 18.23 40.92
C THR A 134 8.10 17.34 39.74
N VAL A 135 8.58 17.95 38.65
CA VAL A 135 9.19 17.22 37.53
C VAL A 135 10.58 16.75 38.00
N PRO A 136 10.80 15.44 38.18
CA PRO A 136 12.13 14.97 38.53
C PRO A 136 13.09 15.13 37.33
N PRO A 137 14.38 15.38 37.57
CA PRO A 137 15.35 15.76 36.54
C PRO A 137 15.64 14.67 35.50
N ASP A 138 15.15 13.45 35.71
CA ASP A 138 15.30 12.30 34.84
C ASP A 138 14.23 12.20 33.74
N GLY A 139 13.29 13.16 33.66
CA GLY A 139 12.31 13.27 32.56
C GLY A 139 11.28 12.12 32.50
N ARG A 140 11.28 11.22 33.49
CA ARG A 140 10.29 10.16 33.62
C ARG A 140 9.14 10.64 34.48
N LEU A 141 8.03 11.01 33.82
CA LEU A 141 6.73 11.17 34.47
C LEU A 141 6.29 9.83 35.07
N GLN A 142 6.66 9.57 36.32
CA GLN A 142 6.08 8.47 37.08
C GLN A 142 4.73 8.93 37.60
N LEU A 143 3.66 8.55 36.89
CA LEU A 143 2.29 8.74 37.35
C LEU A 143 2.04 7.82 38.55
N LYS A 144 2.48 8.23 39.75
CA LYS A 144 2.23 7.50 40.99
C LYS A 144 0.84 7.86 41.47
N SER A 145 -0.18 7.29 40.83
CA SER A 145 -1.57 7.36 41.29
C SER A 145 -1.68 6.62 42.63
N LYS A 146 -1.42 7.34 43.71
CA LYS A 146 -1.67 6.89 45.08
C LYS A 146 -3.18 6.89 45.29
N LEU A 147 -3.83 5.80 44.87
CA LEU A 147 -5.21 5.50 45.22
C LEU A 147 -5.28 5.40 46.75
N MET A 148 -5.73 6.47 47.39
CA MET A 148 -6.15 6.44 48.78
C MET A 148 -7.32 5.45 48.86
N PRO A 149 -7.29 4.44 49.74
CA PRO A 149 -8.42 3.54 49.92
C PRO A 149 -9.60 4.35 50.46
N VAL A 150 -10.61 4.57 49.63
CA VAL A 150 -11.93 5.00 50.09
C VAL A 150 -12.53 3.80 50.81
N ASN A 151 -12.57 3.87 52.13
CA ASN A 151 -13.20 2.85 52.95
C ASN A 151 -14.67 2.71 52.57
N GLY A 152 -15.04 1.49 52.16
CA GLY A 152 -16.42 1.02 52.18
C GLY A 152 -17.14 1.06 50.84
N PHE A 153 -16.84 0.09 49.97
CA PHE A 153 -17.88 -0.79 49.44
C PHE A 153 -17.23 -2.00 48.78
N GLY A 154 -17.48 -3.18 49.35
CA GLY A 154 -17.03 -4.45 48.78
C GLY A 154 -17.76 -4.73 47.48
N VAL A 155 -17.02 -4.79 46.39
CA VAL A 155 -17.47 -5.43 45.15
C VAL A 155 -16.38 -6.43 44.76
N THR A 156 -16.56 -7.67 45.20
CA THR A 156 -15.80 -8.83 44.70
C THR A 156 -16.28 -9.11 43.28
N GLY A 157 -15.66 -8.45 42.32
CA GLY A 157 -15.85 -8.70 40.90
C GLY A 157 -14.52 -9.04 40.26
N SER A 158 -14.17 -10.32 40.27
CA SER A 158 -13.09 -10.87 39.45
C SER A 158 -13.47 -10.71 37.99
N LYS A 159 -13.07 -9.58 37.37
CA LYS A 159 -13.03 -9.49 35.91
C LYS A 159 -11.68 -10.02 35.49
N ASP A 160 -11.73 -11.13 34.76
CA ASP A 160 -10.60 -11.63 33.97
C ASP A 160 -10.02 -10.46 33.18
N TYR A 161 -8.79 -10.10 33.52
CA TYR A 161 -8.04 -9.06 32.85
C TYR A 161 -7.56 -9.67 31.53
N GLU A 162 -8.38 -9.57 30.49
CA GLU A 162 -7.94 -9.76 29.13
C GLU A 162 -6.88 -8.67 28.87
N PRO A 163 -5.61 -9.03 28.61
CA PRO A 163 -4.59 -8.04 28.34
C PRO A 163 -4.94 -7.38 27.01
N ASP A 164 -5.58 -6.22 27.09
CA ASP A 164 -5.78 -5.33 25.97
C ASP A 164 -4.37 -4.91 25.51
N ILE A 165 -3.82 -5.65 24.54
CA ILE A 165 -2.59 -5.30 23.82
C ILE A 165 -2.96 -4.10 22.93
N ARG A 166 -3.25 -2.95 23.56
CA ARG A 166 -2.99 -1.67 22.94
C ARG A 166 -1.50 -1.62 22.78
N ALA A 167 -1.07 -1.91 21.56
CA ALA A 167 0.24 -1.59 21.05
C ALA A 167 0.63 -0.21 21.59
N SER A 168 1.56 -0.19 22.54
CA SER A 168 2.24 1.02 22.97
C SER A 168 3.06 1.51 21.78
N SER A 169 2.40 2.19 20.85
CA SER A 169 3.01 2.99 19.78
C SER A 169 3.64 4.24 20.41
N GLY A 170 4.68 3.99 21.19
CA GLY A 170 5.47 4.96 21.92
C GLY A 170 6.92 4.51 22.02
N LEU A 171 7.45 3.81 21.02
CA LEU A 171 8.89 3.79 20.82
C LEU A 171 9.28 5.23 20.47
N GLY A 172 9.97 5.90 21.40
CA GLY A 172 10.51 7.23 21.15
C GLY A 172 11.29 7.25 19.84
N SER A 173 11.20 8.36 19.11
CA SER A 173 11.83 8.56 17.79
C SER A 173 13.28 8.04 17.69
N HIS A 174 14.03 8.12 18.78
CA HIS A 174 15.40 7.64 18.86
C HIS A 174 15.55 6.10 18.80
N GLU A 175 14.67 5.35 19.45
CA GLU A 175 14.69 3.87 19.42
C GLU A 175 14.29 3.36 18.03
N ALA A 176 13.31 4.01 17.39
CA ALA A 176 12.92 3.69 16.03
C ALA A 176 14.06 3.97 15.02
N LEU A 177 14.82 5.04 15.24
CA LEU A 177 15.99 5.37 14.41
C LEU A 177 17.11 4.33 14.56
N LEU A 178 17.42 3.92 15.79
CA LEU A 178 18.42 2.88 16.06
C LEU A 178 18.04 1.54 15.42
N ILE A 179 16.77 1.14 15.53
CA ILE A 179 16.26 -0.07 14.86
C ILE A 179 16.36 0.08 13.33
N GLY A 180 16.02 1.24 12.78
CA GLY A 180 16.16 1.51 11.35
C GLY A 180 17.61 1.39 10.86
N ILE A 181 18.57 1.99 11.58
CA ILE A 181 19.99 1.95 11.24
C ILE A 181 20.53 0.51 11.33
N THR A 182 20.19 -0.22 12.41
CA THR A 182 20.65 -1.61 12.59
C THR A 182 20.12 -2.53 11.49
N LEU A 183 18.83 -2.43 11.15
CA LEU A 183 18.25 -3.20 10.05
C LEU A 183 18.92 -2.87 8.71
N THR A 184 19.17 -1.58 8.44
CA THR A 184 19.85 -1.14 7.22
C THR A 184 21.28 -1.68 7.16
N ALA A 185 22.02 -1.65 8.27
CA ALA A 185 23.37 -2.19 8.36
C ALA A 185 23.41 -3.71 8.13
N VAL A 186 22.44 -4.45 8.68
CA VAL A 186 22.32 -5.91 8.45
C VAL A 186 22.04 -6.20 6.98
N VAL A 187 21.13 -5.46 6.33
CA VAL A 187 20.86 -5.62 4.90
C VAL A 187 22.11 -5.34 4.06
N LEU A 188 22.81 -4.23 4.31
CA LEU A 188 24.05 -3.92 3.60
C LEU A 188 25.14 -4.98 3.81
N LEU A 189 25.30 -5.49 5.03
CA LEU A 189 26.24 -6.55 5.33
C LEU A 189 25.90 -7.85 4.58
N THR A 190 24.63 -8.23 4.55
CA THR A 190 24.20 -9.44 3.80
C THR A 190 24.43 -9.31 2.30
N LEU A 191 24.16 -8.14 1.70
CA LEU A 191 24.43 -7.88 0.28
C LEU A 191 25.94 -7.90 -0.02
N LEU A 192 26.76 -7.32 0.86
CA LEU A 192 28.22 -7.34 0.72
C LEU A 192 28.77 -8.77 0.79
N LEU A 193 28.29 -9.59 1.73
CA LEU A 193 28.68 -11.00 1.83
C LEU A 193 28.25 -11.79 0.59
N ALA A 194 27.03 -11.59 0.09
CA ALA A 194 26.56 -12.24 -1.14
C ALA A 194 27.43 -11.85 -2.36
N GLY A 195 27.80 -10.56 -2.47
CA GLY A 195 28.70 -10.06 -3.51
C GLY A 195 30.08 -10.70 -3.44
N ILE A 196 30.67 -10.81 -2.24
CA ILE A 196 31.97 -11.47 -2.04
C ILE A 196 31.90 -12.95 -2.44
N MET A 197 30.85 -13.68 -2.04
CA MET A 197 30.69 -15.09 -2.39
C MET A 197 30.54 -15.30 -3.91
N CYS A 198 29.80 -14.42 -4.58
CA CYS A 198 29.67 -14.44 -6.03
C CYS A 198 31.02 -14.17 -6.72
N TYR A 199 31.75 -13.15 -6.26
CA TYR A 199 33.08 -12.81 -6.77
C TYR A 199 34.05 -13.99 -6.63
N MET A 200 34.10 -14.63 -5.45
CA MET A 200 34.96 -15.79 -5.21
C MET A 200 34.60 -17.00 -6.07
N SER A 201 33.32 -17.18 -6.39
CA SER A 201 32.86 -18.25 -7.29
C SER A 201 33.33 -18.00 -8.74
N HIS A 202 33.26 -16.75 -9.20
CA HIS A 202 33.74 -16.37 -10.52
C HIS A 202 35.27 -16.47 -10.64
N THR A 203 36.01 -16.04 -9.62
CA THR A 203 37.48 -16.16 -9.63
C THR A 203 37.93 -17.62 -9.58
N ALA A 204 37.27 -18.47 -8.79
CA ALA A 204 37.54 -19.91 -8.78
C ALA A 204 37.31 -20.55 -10.16
N ALA A 205 36.20 -20.20 -10.83
CA ALA A 205 35.92 -20.68 -12.18
C ALA A 205 36.95 -20.19 -13.21
N ALA A 206 37.41 -18.95 -13.09
CA ALA A 206 38.45 -18.39 -13.97
C ALA A 206 39.79 -19.10 -13.77
N LEU A 207 40.20 -19.34 -12.52
CA LEU A 207 41.42 -20.07 -12.19
C LEU A 207 41.38 -21.51 -12.70
N ALA A 208 40.23 -22.20 -12.58
CA ALA A 208 40.05 -23.54 -13.13
C ALA A 208 40.24 -23.59 -14.65
N ARG A 209 39.73 -22.57 -15.38
CA ARG A 209 39.93 -22.47 -16.83
C ARG A 209 41.39 -22.23 -17.21
N LEU A 210 42.10 -21.40 -16.46
CA LEU A 210 43.52 -21.16 -16.69
C LEU A 210 44.34 -22.43 -16.46
N SER A 211 44.01 -23.20 -15.41
CA SER A 211 44.63 -24.50 -15.15
C SER A 211 44.45 -25.44 -16.35
N GLN A 212 43.23 -25.55 -16.89
CA GLN A 212 42.96 -26.39 -18.07
C GLN A 212 43.72 -25.94 -19.33
N GLN A 213 43.95 -24.63 -19.50
CA GLN A 213 44.74 -24.13 -20.62
C GLN A 213 46.22 -24.51 -20.50
N GLN A 214 46.75 -24.56 -19.28
CA GLN A 214 48.14 -24.96 -19.05
C GLN A 214 48.37 -26.44 -19.40
N ASP A 215 47.47 -27.32 -18.96
CA ASP A 215 47.51 -28.75 -19.32
C ASP A 215 47.38 -28.98 -20.84
N ALA A 216 46.55 -28.16 -21.51
CA ALA A 216 46.39 -28.20 -22.96
C ALA A 216 47.64 -27.73 -23.72
N LEU A 217 48.46 -26.87 -23.13
CA LEU A 217 49.73 -26.43 -23.72
C LEU A 217 50.84 -27.48 -23.54
N GLU A 218 50.90 -28.13 -22.38
CA GLU A 218 51.88 -29.20 -22.11
C GLU A 218 51.61 -30.47 -22.92
N SER A 219 50.35 -30.75 -23.27
CA SER A 219 49.98 -31.93 -24.07
C SER A 219 50.24 -31.78 -25.57
N LYS A 220 50.70 -30.64 -26.08
CA LYS A 220 51.03 -30.48 -27.50
C LYS A 220 52.25 -31.33 -27.85
N PRO A 221 52.13 -32.32 -28.76
CA PRO A 221 53.24 -33.18 -29.13
C PRO A 221 54.36 -32.33 -29.75
N VAL A 222 55.59 -32.52 -29.27
CA VAL A 222 56.78 -31.93 -29.86
C VAL A 222 56.89 -32.45 -31.30
N LEU A 223 56.68 -31.58 -32.27
CA LEU A 223 56.80 -31.93 -33.68
C LEU A 223 58.21 -32.49 -33.93
N PRO A 224 58.33 -33.62 -34.66
CA PRO A 224 59.63 -34.19 -34.97
C PRO A 224 60.45 -33.16 -35.76
N ARG A 225 61.62 -32.84 -35.23
CA ARG A 225 62.58 -31.94 -35.86
C ARG A 225 63.09 -32.64 -37.12
N TYR A 226 62.62 -32.20 -38.29
CA TYR A 226 63.15 -32.66 -39.58
C TYR A 226 64.66 -32.39 -39.61
N GLN A 227 65.47 -33.45 -39.59
CA GLN A 227 66.89 -33.36 -39.92
C GLN A 227 67.03 -33.39 -41.43
N MET A 228 67.70 -32.37 -41.98
CA MET A 228 68.13 -32.28 -43.38
C MET A 228 69.59 -32.73 -43.49
#